data_AF-A0A7S2PYL9-F1
#
_entry.id   AF-A0A7S2PYL9-F1
#
_cell.length_a   1.000
_cell.length_b   1.000
_cell.length_c   1.000
_cell.angle_alpha   90.00
_cell.angle_beta   90.00
_cell.angle_gamma   90.00
#
_symmetry.space_group_name_H-M   'P 1'
#
loop_
_entity.id
_entity.type
_entity.pdbx_description
1 polymer ?
#
loop_
_entity_poly.entity_id
_entity_poly.type
_entity_poly.pdbx_seq_one_letter_code
_entity_poly.pdbx_strand_id
1 'polypeptide(L)'
;DDLSRITTEFADHRTSLFGKLSDLLLDRYSFHARTWLSTPHHEVPDESDAGIWAEEAPPGAGMSLNQHEALDGFVKDITNMYRVLLKNLTGDSVRKIFAKAFEAVALKFEQRLTQETLSAPTPPYEDKVGRSLGDRLALDVAFLQEQLEKLSGISTPLQRLLVDLVCHLRARMPTDDPLKALHPAALEALQRLGRLPR
;
A
#
# COMPACT_ATOMS: atom_id res chain seq x y z
N ASP A 1 10.06 -34.42 -29.89
CA ASP A 1 11.15 -33.47 -30.17
C ASP A 1 11.71 -33.03 -28.83
N ASP A 2 13.03 -33.15 -28.63
CA ASP A 2 13.67 -32.86 -27.35
C ASP A 2 13.66 -31.36 -27.03
N LEU A 3 13.65 -30.50 -28.05
CA LEU A 3 13.62 -29.05 -27.87
C LEU A 3 12.30 -28.55 -27.25
N SER A 4 11.17 -29.15 -27.62
CA SER A 4 9.87 -28.81 -27.04
C SER A 4 9.77 -29.22 -25.58
N ARG A 5 10.37 -30.37 -25.22
CA ARG A 5 10.41 -30.84 -23.83
C ARG A 5 11.23 -29.89 -22.95
N ILE A 6 12.44 -29.55 -23.38
CA ILE A 6 13.33 -28.63 -22.66
C ILE A 6 12.68 -27.25 -22.48
N THR A 7 12.01 -26.75 -23.53
CA THR A 7 11.30 -25.46 -23.47
C THR A 7 10.19 -25.46 -22.42
N THR A 8 9.45 -26.56 -22.32
CA THR A 8 8.37 -26.72 -21.33
C THR A 8 8.93 -26.77 -19.92
N GLU A 9 9.93 -27.62 -19.66
CA GLU A 9 10.58 -27.73 -18.35
C GLU A 9 11.16 -26.38 -17.88
N PHE A 10 11.80 -25.64 -18.79
CA PHE A 10 12.31 -24.31 -18.49
C PHE A 10 11.18 -23.33 -18.13
N ALA A 11 10.06 -23.36 -18.85
CA ALA A 11 8.91 -22.50 -18.57
C ALA A 11 8.28 -22.82 -17.21
N ASP A 12 8.20 -24.11 -16.85
CA ASP A 12 7.66 -24.57 -15.56
C ASP A 12 8.55 -24.15 -14.40
N HIS A 13 9.86 -24.36 -14.52
CA HIS A 13 10.83 -23.91 -13.52
C HIS A 13 10.78 -22.39 -13.33
N ARG A 14 10.68 -21.63 -14.42
CA ARG A 14 10.57 -20.18 -14.35
C ARG A 14 9.29 -19.73 -13.65
N THR A 15 8.16 -20.36 -13.97
CA THR A 15 6.86 -20.07 -13.33
C THR A 15 6.89 -20.38 -11.84
N SER A 16 7.48 -21.52 -11.46
CA SER A 16 7.69 -21.90 -10.05
C SER A 16 8.57 -20.91 -9.30
N LEU A 17 9.68 -20.47 -9.90
CA LEU A 17 10.56 -19.45 -9.33
C LEU A 17 9.83 -18.11 -9.12
N PHE A 18 9.05 -17.67 -10.10
CA PHE A 18 8.27 -16.42 -9.98
C PHE A 18 7.24 -16.51 -8.86
N GLY A 19 6.60 -17.68 -8.70
CA GLY A 19 5.74 -17.96 -7.55
C GLY A 19 6.46 -17.74 -6.22
N LYS A 20 7.57 -18.44 -6.00
CA LYS A 20 8.35 -18.34 -4.75
C LYS A 20 8.83 -16.92 -4.45
N LEU A 21 9.24 -16.17 -5.47
CA LEU A 21 9.64 -14.77 -5.31
C LEU A 21 8.45 -13.89 -4.92
N SER A 22 7.28 -14.13 -5.51
CA SER A 22 6.05 -13.40 -5.16
C SER A 22 5.63 -13.70 -3.71
N ASP A 23 5.70 -14.97 -3.32
CA ASP A 23 5.36 -15.43 -1.96
C ASP A 23 6.32 -14.84 -0.92
N LEU A 24 7.62 -14.74 -1.24
CA LEU A 24 8.59 -14.07 -0.37
C LEU A 24 8.20 -12.61 -0.10
N LEU A 25 7.72 -11.86 -1.11
CA LEU A 25 7.28 -10.49 -0.89
C LEU A 25 5.99 -10.43 -0.06
N LEU A 26 5.08 -11.37 -0.26
CA LEU A 26 3.87 -11.51 0.56
C LEU A 26 4.19 -11.83 2.03
N ASP A 27 5.21 -12.63 2.30
CA ASP A 27 5.68 -12.92 3.66
C ASP A 27 6.25 -11.66 4.32
N ARG A 28 7.04 -10.87 3.58
CA ARG A 28 7.54 -9.56 4.05
C ARG A 28 6.40 -8.60 4.34
N TYR A 29 5.43 -8.50 3.43
CA TYR A 29 4.22 -7.74 3.68
C TYR A 29 3.51 -8.22 4.95
N SER A 30 3.27 -9.53 5.10
CA SER A 30 2.53 -10.09 6.23
C SER A 30 3.22 -9.82 7.57
N PHE A 31 4.55 -9.78 7.58
CA PHE A 31 5.35 -9.37 8.73
C PHE A 31 5.08 -7.90 9.11
N HIS A 32 5.24 -6.96 8.16
CA HIS A 32 5.04 -5.53 8.42
C HIS A 32 3.58 -5.16 8.68
N ALA A 33 2.65 -5.77 7.94
CA ALA A 33 1.21 -5.58 8.07
C ALA A 33 0.68 -5.96 9.45
N ARG A 34 1.35 -6.92 10.13
CA ARG A 34 1.01 -7.29 11.49
C ARG A 34 1.17 -6.09 12.42
N THR A 35 2.30 -5.39 12.35
CA THR A 35 2.55 -4.18 13.16
C THR A 35 1.72 -3.02 12.66
N TRP A 36 1.74 -2.75 11.35
CA TRP A 36 1.05 -1.62 10.71
C TRP A 36 -0.44 -1.56 11.09
N LEU A 37 -1.14 -2.69 11.06
CA LEU A 37 -2.59 -2.72 11.25
C LEU A 37 -3.00 -3.05 12.69
N SER A 38 -2.06 -3.34 13.60
CA SER A 38 -2.37 -3.62 15.01
C SER A 38 -1.88 -2.56 15.98
N THR A 39 -0.92 -1.73 15.58
CA THR A 39 -0.32 -0.70 16.43
C THR A 39 -0.91 0.67 16.07
N PRO A 40 -1.16 1.56 17.06
CA PRO A 40 -1.63 2.92 16.76
C PRO A 40 -0.59 3.72 15.98
N HIS A 41 -1.06 4.66 15.16
CA HIS A 41 -0.23 5.71 14.58
C HIS A 41 0.33 6.63 15.68
N HIS A 42 1.44 7.32 15.39
CA HIS A 42 1.92 8.40 16.25
C HIS A 42 0.94 9.59 16.27
N GLU A 43 0.98 10.35 17.37
CA GLU A 43 0.19 11.57 17.53
C GLU A 43 0.57 12.61 16.47
N VAL A 44 -0.44 13.27 15.93
CA VAL A 44 -0.28 14.30 14.89
C VAL A 44 -0.47 15.66 15.55
N PRO A 45 0.53 16.56 15.51
CA PRO A 45 0.41 17.90 16.07
C PRO A 45 -0.77 18.68 15.47
N ASP A 46 -1.46 19.49 16.29
CA ASP A 46 -2.63 20.31 15.85
C ASP A 46 -2.36 21.26 14.69
N GLU A 47 -1.10 21.65 14.48
CA GLU A 47 -0.70 22.64 13.48
C GLU A 47 -0.40 22.06 12.09
N SER A 48 -0.38 20.73 11.90
CA SER A 48 0.16 20.12 10.67
C SER A 48 -0.74 20.24 9.43
N ASP A 49 -2.06 20.36 9.58
CA ASP A 49 -2.98 20.03 8.47
C ASP A 49 -4.11 21.04 8.20
N ALA A 50 -4.11 22.21 8.87
CA ALA A 50 -5.25 23.14 8.87
C ALA A 50 -5.65 23.73 7.49
N GLY A 51 -4.84 23.54 6.43
CA GLY A 51 -5.12 24.05 5.08
C GLY A 51 -5.18 23.01 3.96
N ILE A 52 -4.86 21.74 4.21
CA ILE A 52 -4.68 20.75 3.13
C ILE A 52 -6.01 20.10 2.74
N TRP A 53 -6.88 19.93 3.71
CA TRP A 53 -8.22 19.35 3.52
C TRP A 53 -9.22 20.35 2.90
N ALA A 54 -8.86 21.63 2.80
CA ALA A 54 -9.66 22.63 2.12
C ALA A 54 -9.61 22.45 0.59
N GLU A 55 -10.72 22.74 -0.09
CA GLU A 55 -10.82 22.67 -1.55
C GLU A 55 -9.79 23.56 -2.25
N GLU A 56 -9.41 24.68 -1.62
CA GLU A 56 -8.47 25.68 -2.13
C GLU A 56 -7.01 25.48 -1.68
N ALA A 57 -6.64 24.29 -1.22
CA ALA A 57 -5.25 24.04 -0.80
C ALA A 57 -4.25 24.40 -1.92
N PRO A 58 -3.21 25.22 -1.66
CA PRO A 58 -2.31 25.68 -2.69
C PRO A 58 -1.58 24.50 -3.37
N PRO A 59 -1.41 24.55 -4.70
CA PRO A 59 -0.62 23.54 -5.41
C PRO A 59 0.83 23.56 -4.89
N GLY A 60 1.27 22.43 -4.34
CA GLY A 60 2.61 22.30 -3.74
C GLY A 60 2.68 22.53 -2.24
N ALA A 61 1.55 22.68 -1.53
CA ALA A 61 1.53 22.57 -0.08
C ALA A 61 2.10 21.20 0.34
N GLY A 62 3.27 21.21 0.96
CA GLY A 62 3.91 19.99 1.46
C GLY A 62 3.04 19.38 2.57
N MET A 63 2.37 18.27 2.27
CA MET A 63 1.63 17.50 3.25
C MET A 63 2.58 16.53 3.94
N SER A 64 2.73 16.65 5.26
CA SER A 64 3.31 15.55 6.04
C SER A 64 2.32 14.40 6.04
N LEU A 65 2.66 13.29 5.40
CA LEU A 65 1.79 12.11 5.38
C LEU A 65 1.71 11.44 6.76
N ASN A 66 2.67 11.75 7.65
CA ASN A 66 2.74 11.22 9.01
C ASN A 66 2.51 9.70 9.03
N GLN A 67 3.18 8.98 8.14
CA GLN A 67 2.94 7.56 7.88
C GLN A 67 3.26 6.67 9.09
N HIS A 68 2.73 5.46 9.09
CA HIS A 68 3.12 4.44 10.06
C HIS A 68 4.55 3.91 9.79
N GLU A 69 5.37 3.84 10.84
CA GLU A 69 6.78 3.37 10.78
C GLU A 69 6.98 1.97 10.18
N ALA A 70 5.97 1.09 10.25
CA ALA A 70 6.03 -0.26 9.71
C ALA A 70 6.13 -0.25 8.17
N LEU A 71 5.70 0.83 7.52
CA LEU A 71 5.76 0.96 6.07
C LEU A 71 7.17 1.25 5.56
N ASP A 72 8.03 1.90 6.34
CA ASP A 72 9.43 2.12 5.96
C ASP A 72 10.15 0.80 5.71
N GLY A 73 9.91 -0.18 6.58
CA GLY A 73 10.43 -1.54 6.44
C GLY A 73 9.93 -2.21 5.16
N PHE A 74 8.63 -2.10 4.87
CA PHE A 74 8.03 -2.71 3.68
C PHE A 74 8.50 -2.07 2.38
N VAL A 75 8.56 -0.73 2.32
CA VAL A 75 9.10 0.03 1.18
C VAL A 75 10.55 -0.36 0.91
N LYS A 76 11.36 -0.52 1.96
CA LYS A 76 12.75 -0.96 1.85
C LYS A 76 12.84 -2.37 1.27
N ASP A 77 11.99 -3.30 1.72
CA ASP A 77 11.96 -4.66 1.21
C ASP A 77 11.55 -4.71 -0.28
N ILE A 78 10.50 -3.98 -0.67
CA ILE A 78 10.10 -3.82 -2.08
C ILE A 78 11.25 -3.27 -2.92
N THR A 79 11.87 -2.18 -2.45
CA THR A 79 12.94 -1.49 -3.18
C THR A 79 14.16 -2.39 -3.36
N ASN A 80 14.56 -3.11 -2.31
CA ASN A 80 15.69 -4.03 -2.36
C ASN A 80 15.40 -5.21 -3.28
N MET A 81 14.21 -5.80 -3.17
CA MET A 81 13.80 -6.90 -4.04
C MET A 81 13.77 -6.46 -5.50
N TYR A 82 13.16 -5.32 -5.81
CA TYR A 82 13.13 -4.75 -7.15
C TYR A 82 14.53 -4.57 -7.74
N ARG A 83 15.46 -3.97 -6.98
CA ARG A 83 16.86 -3.77 -7.40
C ARG A 83 17.59 -5.08 -7.64
N VAL A 84 17.38 -6.09 -6.79
CA VAL A 84 18.04 -7.41 -6.94
C VAL A 84 17.46 -8.17 -8.14
N LEU A 85 16.14 -8.15 -8.32
CA LEU A 85 15.50 -8.83 -9.45
C LEU A 85 15.88 -8.22 -10.79
N LEU A 86 15.95 -6.89 -10.91
CA LEU A 86 16.36 -6.23 -12.14
C LEU A 86 17.80 -6.54 -12.58
N LYS A 87 18.67 -6.95 -11.66
CA LYS A 87 20.03 -7.39 -12.01
C LYS A 87 20.07 -8.75 -12.69
N ASN A 88 19.03 -9.57 -12.49
CA ASN A 88 19.05 -11.00 -12.85
C ASN A 88 17.92 -11.39 -13.81
N LEU A 89 16.87 -10.58 -13.93
CA LEU A 89 15.66 -10.87 -14.69
C LEU A 89 15.31 -9.72 -15.62
N THR A 90 14.56 -10.03 -16.69
CA THR A 90 14.00 -9.02 -17.58
C THR A 90 12.96 -8.17 -16.86
N GLY A 91 12.80 -6.91 -17.28
CA GLY A 91 11.79 -6.00 -16.71
C GLY A 91 10.38 -6.59 -16.69
N ASP A 92 9.99 -7.34 -17.73
CA ASP A 92 8.69 -8.01 -17.78
C ASP A 92 8.55 -9.16 -16.78
N SER A 93 9.63 -9.88 -16.49
CA SER A 93 9.64 -10.91 -15.45
C SER A 93 9.47 -10.27 -14.07
N VAL A 94 10.20 -9.17 -13.80
CA VAL A 94 10.06 -8.40 -12.57
C VAL A 94 8.63 -7.88 -12.41
N ARG A 95 8.07 -7.28 -13.46
CA ARG A 95 6.70 -6.78 -13.49
C ARG A 95 5.67 -7.87 -13.13
N LYS A 96 5.82 -9.08 -13.69
CA LYS A 96 4.93 -10.23 -13.41
C LYS A 96 5.04 -10.73 -11.97
N ILE A 97 6.24 -10.78 -11.41
CA ILE A 97 6.47 -11.16 -10.01
C ILE A 97 5.75 -10.16 -9.09
N PHE A 98 5.98 -8.86 -9.29
CA PHE A 98 5.34 -7.83 -8.47
C PHE A 98 3.82 -7.77 -8.67
N ALA A 99 3.31 -7.97 -9.88
CA ALA A 99 1.87 -8.03 -10.13
C ALA A 99 1.20 -9.13 -9.29
N LYS A 100 1.75 -10.35 -9.34
CA LYS A 100 1.23 -11.49 -8.56
C LYS A 100 1.32 -11.24 -7.05
N ALA A 101 2.47 -10.73 -6.59
CA ALA A 101 2.66 -10.43 -5.18
C ALA A 101 1.68 -9.36 -4.68
N PHE A 102 1.51 -8.28 -5.44
CA PHE A 102 0.63 -7.17 -5.07
C PHE A 102 -0.85 -7.55 -5.08
N GLU A 103 -1.30 -8.40 -6.00
CA GLU A 103 -2.64 -8.98 -5.95
C GLU A 103 -2.87 -9.73 -4.63
N ALA A 104 -1.91 -10.58 -4.22
CA ALA A 104 -2.00 -11.30 -2.95
C ALA A 104 -1.93 -10.37 -1.72
N VAL A 105 -1.13 -9.30 -1.79
CA VAL A 105 -1.05 -8.27 -0.75
C VAL A 105 -2.39 -7.56 -0.57
N ALA A 106 -3.06 -7.16 -1.66
CA ALA A 106 -4.37 -6.50 -1.60
C ALA A 106 -5.42 -7.39 -0.91
N LEU A 107 -5.49 -8.67 -1.30
CA LEU A 107 -6.38 -9.64 -0.66
C LEU A 107 -6.07 -9.81 0.82
N LYS A 108 -4.79 -9.88 1.18
CA LYS A 108 -4.36 -10.04 2.57
C LYS A 108 -4.68 -8.80 3.40
N PHE A 109 -4.54 -7.62 2.82
CA PHE A 109 -4.94 -6.35 3.45
C PHE A 109 -6.43 -6.33 3.75
N GLU A 110 -7.29 -6.66 2.79
CA GLU A 110 -8.74 -6.74 2.99
C GLU A 110 -9.11 -7.73 4.13
N GLN A 111 -8.50 -8.91 4.12
CA GLN A 111 -8.69 -9.90 5.18
C GLN A 111 -8.31 -9.35 6.56
N ARG A 112 -7.26 -8.52 6.65
CA ARG A 112 -6.86 -7.90 7.91
C ARG A 112 -7.82 -6.82 8.36
N LEU A 113 -8.36 -6.02 7.45
CA LEU A 113 -9.36 -5.00 7.78
C LEU A 113 -10.65 -5.60 8.33
N THR A 114 -11.02 -6.79 7.89
CA THR A 114 -12.24 -7.48 8.32
C THR A 114 -12.06 -8.31 9.59
N GLN A 115 -10.83 -8.59 10.00
CA GLN A 115 -10.57 -9.27 11.26
C GLN A 115 -10.81 -8.32 12.43
N GLU A 116 -11.45 -8.83 13.48
CA GLU A 116 -11.69 -8.11 14.75
C GLU A 116 -10.40 -7.55 15.38
N THR A 117 -9.20 -7.93 14.91
CA THR A 117 -7.92 -7.31 15.28
C THR A 117 -7.73 -5.84 14.91
N LEU A 118 -8.60 -5.22 14.10
CA LEU A 118 -8.76 -3.75 14.11
C LEU A 118 -9.47 -3.25 15.40
N SER A 119 -9.50 -4.09 16.45
CA SER A 119 -9.88 -3.76 17.83
C SER A 119 -9.06 -2.57 18.29
N ALA A 120 -9.62 -1.39 18.01
CA ALA A 120 -9.29 -0.07 18.52
C ALA A 120 -7.86 0.01 19.07
N PRO A 121 -6.83 0.19 18.23
CA PRO A 121 -5.62 0.80 18.74
C PRO A 121 -6.07 2.12 19.36
N THR A 122 -6.01 2.19 20.69
CA THR A 122 -6.32 3.36 21.50
C THR A 122 -5.56 4.58 20.92
N PRO A 123 -6.12 5.80 21.03
CA PRO A 123 -5.90 6.96 20.14
C PRO A 123 -4.43 7.30 19.79
N PRO A 124 -4.23 7.97 18.65
CA PRO A 124 -4.63 9.38 18.52
C PRO A 124 -5.62 9.67 17.38
N TYR A 125 -6.66 8.84 17.24
CA TYR A 125 -7.69 9.07 16.23
C TYR A 125 -8.76 10.04 16.72
N GLU A 126 -9.18 10.94 15.83
CA GLU A 126 -10.19 11.96 16.10
C GLU A 126 -11.27 11.96 15.01
N ASP A 127 -12.47 12.42 15.36
CA ASP A 127 -13.55 12.76 14.42
C ASP A 127 -13.23 14.08 13.70
N LYS A 128 -12.13 14.07 12.93
CA LYS A 128 -11.65 15.16 12.10
C LYS A 128 -11.03 14.58 10.83
N VAL A 129 -11.23 15.27 9.72
CA VAL A 129 -10.62 14.92 8.43
C VAL A 129 -9.10 14.85 8.57
N GLY A 130 -8.52 13.74 8.13
CA GLY A 130 -7.09 13.47 8.22
C GLY A 130 -6.64 12.79 9.52
N ARG A 131 -7.55 12.64 10.49
CA ARG A 131 -7.22 12.15 11.85
C ARG A 131 -7.96 10.89 12.26
N SER A 132 -9.01 10.50 11.57
CA SER A 132 -9.65 9.19 11.77
C SER A 132 -8.72 8.05 11.34
N LEU A 133 -8.87 6.85 11.89
CA LEU A 133 -8.08 5.68 11.46
C LEU A 133 -8.18 5.44 9.94
N GLY A 134 -9.36 5.63 9.34
CA GLY A 134 -9.55 5.48 7.90
C GLY A 134 -8.68 6.46 7.12
N ASP A 135 -8.69 7.74 7.50
CA ASP A 135 -7.86 8.75 6.84
C ASP A 135 -6.37 8.48 7.02
N ARG A 136 -5.95 8.02 8.21
CA ARG A 136 -4.56 7.66 8.49
C ARG A 136 -4.08 6.51 7.60
N LEU A 137 -4.91 5.47 7.44
CA LEU A 137 -4.63 4.39 6.50
C LEU A 137 -4.61 4.87 5.03
N ALA A 138 -5.42 5.86 4.66
CA ALA A 138 -5.36 6.44 3.32
C ALA A 138 -4.06 7.23 3.09
N LEU A 139 -3.56 7.96 4.11
CA LEU A 139 -2.27 8.64 4.08
C LEU A 139 -1.11 7.66 3.95
N ASP A 140 -1.19 6.51 4.61
CA ASP A 140 -0.23 5.42 4.47
C ASP A 140 -0.17 4.85 3.04
N VAL A 141 -1.33 4.68 2.40
CA VAL A 141 -1.39 4.26 0.98
C VAL A 141 -0.79 5.34 0.08
N ALA A 142 -1.03 6.62 0.37
CA ALA A 142 -0.40 7.73 -0.33
C ALA A 142 1.13 7.75 -0.15
N PHE A 143 1.62 7.39 1.04
CA PHE A 143 3.05 7.24 1.30
C PHE A 143 3.67 6.11 0.48
N LEU A 144 2.99 4.97 0.37
CA LEU A 144 3.43 3.87 -0.50
C LEU A 144 3.54 4.33 -1.95
N GLN A 145 2.58 5.12 -2.45
CA GLN A 145 2.66 5.70 -3.79
C GLN A 145 3.91 6.58 -3.94
N GLU A 146 4.10 7.56 -3.04
CA GLU A 146 5.24 8.49 -3.08
C GLU A 146 6.59 7.75 -3.06
N GLN A 147 6.72 6.70 -2.25
CA GLN A 147 7.98 5.99 -2.14
C GLN A 147 8.25 5.02 -3.29
N LEU A 148 7.20 4.47 -3.91
CA LEU A 148 7.36 3.40 -4.89
C LEU A 148 7.17 3.85 -6.35
N GLU A 149 6.63 5.06 -6.60
CA GLU A 149 6.39 5.58 -7.96
C GLU A 149 7.67 5.64 -8.82
N LYS A 150 8.82 5.86 -8.16
CA LYS A 150 10.17 5.91 -8.75
C LYS A 150 10.64 4.55 -9.28
N LEU A 151 9.95 3.45 -8.97
CA LEU A 151 10.25 2.10 -9.45
C LEU A 151 9.50 1.83 -10.76
N SER A 152 9.92 2.49 -11.85
CA SER A 152 9.20 2.51 -13.15
C SER A 152 8.87 1.13 -13.75
N GLY A 153 9.68 0.11 -13.47
CA GLY A 153 9.44 -1.26 -13.95
C GLY A 153 8.19 -1.92 -13.34
N ILE A 154 7.66 -1.36 -12.25
CA ILE A 154 6.49 -1.88 -11.52
C ILE A 154 5.37 -0.84 -11.35
N SER A 155 5.37 0.27 -12.10
CA SER A 155 4.33 1.31 -11.95
C SER A 155 2.92 0.78 -12.18
N THR A 156 2.70 -0.06 -13.19
CA THR A 156 1.37 -0.64 -13.46
C THR A 156 0.86 -1.56 -12.33
N PRO A 157 1.62 -2.57 -11.86
CA PRO A 157 1.17 -3.38 -10.74
C PRO A 157 1.05 -2.58 -9.44
N LEU A 158 1.91 -1.59 -9.20
CA LEU A 158 1.77 -0.67 -8.07
C LEU A 158 0.45 0.10 -8.15
N GLN A 159 0.12 0.68 -9.30
CA GLN A 159 -1.13 1.40 -9.47
C GLN A 159 -2.34 0.50 -9.18
N ARG A 160 -2.29 -0.75 -9.63
CA ARG A 160 -3.34 -1.72 -9.36
C ARG A 160 -3.48 -2.00 -7.87
N LEU A 161 -2.36 -2.23 -7.17
CA LEU A 161 -2.35 -2.38 -5.71
C LEU A 161 -3.03 -1.20 -5.03
N LEU A 162 -2.60 0.03 -5.35
CA LEU A 162 -3.11 1.24 -4.69
C LEU A 162 -4.62 1.40 -4.90
N VAL A 163 -5.13 1.10 -6.10
CA VAL A 163 -6.58 1.09 -6.39
C VAL A 163 -7.29 0.09 -5.49
N ASP A 164 -6.80 -1.16 -5.45
CA ASP A 164 -7.43 -2.21 -4.67
C ASP A 164 -7.41 -1.88 -3.16
N LEU A 165 -6.29 -1.35 -2.62
CA LEU A 165 -6.20 -0.91 -1.22
C LEU A 165 -7.21 0.21 -0.89
N VAL A 166 -7.33 1.24 -1.74
CA VAL A 166 -8.31 2.32 -1.55
C VAL A 166 -9.75 1.79 -1.62
N CYS A 167 -10.04 0.89 -2.56
CA CYS A 167 -11.34 0.23 -2.66
C CYS A 167 -11.66 -0.57 -1.40
N HIS A 168 -10.71 -1.32 -0.85
CA HIS A 168 -10.90 -2.06 0.38
C HIS A 168 -11.12 -1.16 1.59
N LEU A 169 -10.39 -0.04 1.70
CA LEU A 169 -10.65 0.96 2.75
C LEU A 169 -12.07 1.51 2.66
N ARG A 170 -12.51 1.96 1.47
CA ARG A 170 -13.89 2.45 1.26
C ARG A 170 -14.95 1.41 1.62
N ALA A 171 -14.70 0.15 1.31
CA ALA A 171 -15.67 -0.92 1.51
C ALA A 171 -15.72 -1.46 2.96
N ARG A 172 -14.62 -1.33 3.72
CA ARG A 172 -14.45 -2.02 5.01
C ARG A 172 -14.36 -1.08 6.23
N MET A 173 -14.01 0.19 6.04
CA MET A 173 -14.00 1.12 7.17
C MET A 173 -15.44 1.40 7.65
N PRO A 174 -15.71 1.34 8.96
CA PRO A 174 -17.04 1.59 9.52
C PRO A 174 -17.44 3.05 9.28
N THR A 175 -18.73 3.28 9.04
CA THR A 175 -19.29 4.63 8.84
C THR A 175 -20.05 5.12 10.07
N ASP A 176 -20.33 4.21 11.00
CA ASP A 176 -21.00 4.42 12.27
C ASP A 176 -20.04 4.74 13.43
N ASP A 177 -18.74 4.46 13.27
CA ASP A 177 -17.69 4.83 14.21
C ASP A 177 -16.84 5.99 13.63
N PRO A 178 -17.05 7.24 14.06
CA PRO A 178 -16.37 8.41 13.50
C PRO A 178 -14.85 8.39 13.71
N LEU A 179 -14.34 7.69 14.73
CA LEU A 179 -12.90 7.56 14.96
C LEU A 179 -12.24 6.63 13.93
N LYS A 180 -13.04 5.79 13.26
CA LYS A 180 -12.60 4.83 12.26
C LYS A 180 -13.11 5.11 10.86
N ALA A 181 -14.00 6.08 10.70
CA ALA A 181 -14.53 6.48 9.40
C ALA A 181 -13.40 6.84 8.44
N LEU A 182 -13.68 6.71 7.14
CA LEU A 182 -12.85 7.26 6.08
C LEU A 182 -13.59 8.47 5.51
N HIS A 183 -13.06 9.66 5.74
CA HIS A 183 -13.72 10.88 5.29
C HIS A 183 -13.61 11.03 3.77
N PRO A 184 -14.73 11.26 3.06
CA PRO A 184 -14.68 11.52 1.61
C PRO A 184 -13.74 12.66 1.25
N ALA A 185 -13.74 13.74 2.04
CA ALA A 185 -12.86 14.90 1.85
C ALA A 185 -11.35 14.55 1.90
N ALA A 186 -10.95 13.60 2.76
CA ALA A 186 -9.56 13.17 2.83
C ALA A 186 -9.13 12.44 1.56
N LEU A 187 -9.97 11.50 1.09
CA LEU A 187 -9.72 10.78 -0.16
C LEU A 187 -9.70 11.73 -1.36
N GLU A 188 -10.67 12.62 -1.47
CA GLU A 188 -10.76 13.58 -2.57
C GLU A 188 -9.55 14.51 -2.61
N ALA A 189 -9.09 14.99 -1.44
CA ALA A 189 -7.86 15.78 -1.35
C ALA A 189 -6.64 15.00 -1.83
N LEU A 190 -6.45 13.76 -1.37
CA LEU A 190 -5.32 12.92 -1.78
C LEU A 190 -5.36 12.57 -3.28
N GLN A 191 -6.55 12.31 -3.83
CA GLN A 191 -6.75 12.07 -5.26
C GLN A 191 -6.51 13.33 -6.10
N ARG A 192 -6.95 14.50 -5.62
CA ARG A 192 -6.72 15.80 -6.27
C ARG A 192 -5.23 16.14 -6.31
N LEU A 193 -4.51 15.85 -5.23
CA LEU A 193 -3.06 16.02 -5.14
C LEU A 193 -2.27 14.96 -5.93
N GLY A 194 -2.95 14.01 -6.59
CA GLY A 194 -2.31 12.92 -7.33
C GLY A 194 -1.58 11.91 -6.45
N ARG A 195 -1.87 11.89 -5.14
CA ARG A 195 -1.25 11.02 -4.13
C ARG A 195 -1.96 9.67 -3.98
N LEU A 196 -3.18 9.56 -4.51
CA LEU A 196 -3.92 8.32 -4.62
C LEU A 196 -4.55 8.20 -6.02
N PRO A 197 -4.77 6.96 -6.51
CA PRO A 197 -5.58 6.72 -7.69
C PRO A 197 -7.01 7.26 -7.52
N ARG A 198 -7.57 7.79 -8.62
CA ARG A 198 -8.99 8.17 -8.70
C ARG A 198 -9.91 6.95 -8.69
#